data_AF-A0A6G4J6A1-F1
#
_entry.id   AF-A0A6G4J6A1-F1
#
_cell.length_a   1.000
_cell.length_b   1.000
_cell.length_c   1.000
_cell.angle_alpha   90.00
_cell.angle_beta   90.00
_cell.angle_gamma   90.00
#
_symmetry.space_group_name_H-M   'P 1'
#
loop_
_entity.id
_entity.type
_entity.pdbx_description
1 polymer ?
#
loop_
_entity_poly.entity_id
_entity_poly.type
_entity_poly.pdbx_seq_one_letter_code
_entity_poly.pdbx_strand_id
1 'polypeptide(L)' 'MKSTPHIKPMNDVEIAETVLLPGDPLRAKFIADTYLDDVEQFNTVRNMFGFTGTYKGKKVSVMGSG' A
#
# COMPACT_ATOMS: atom_id res chain seq x y z
N MET A 1 -9.56 5.64 9.13
CA MET A 1 -10.03 4.29 8.68
C MET A 1 -9.95 3.29 9.85
N LYS A 2 -10.82 2.27 9.98
CA LYS A 2 -10.74 1.31 11.12
C LYS A 2 -9.56 0.35 10.93
N SER A 3 -8.69 0.22 11.95
CA SER A 3 -7.59 -0.75 11.96
C SER A 3 -8.08 -2.17 12.22
N THR A 4 -7.33 -3.15 11.72
CA THR A 4 -7.50 -4.59 12.02
C THR A 4 -6.24 -5.12 12.74
N PRO A 5 -6.24 -6.37 13.23
CA PRO A 5 -5.04 -6.96 13.85
C PRO A 5 -3.80 -7.03 12.94
N HIS A 6 -3.97 -6.95 11.62
CA HIS A 6 -2.91 -7.15 10.62
C HIS A 6 -2.68 -5.94 9.71
N ILE A 7 -3.62 -5.00 9.69
CA ILE A 7 -3.57 -3.82 8.84
C ILE A 7 -3.94 -2.61 9.69
N LYS A 8 -2.99 -1.71 9.89
CA LYS A 8 -3.19 -0.45 10.63
C LYS A 8 -2.89 0.73 9.71
N PRO A 9 -3.87 1.22 8.94
CA PRO A 9 -3.73 2.41 8.10
C PRO A 9 -3.22 3.59 8.93
N MET A 10 -2.00 4.03 8.63
CA MET A 10 -1.38 5.20 9.27
C MET A 10 -1.85 6.49 8.59
N ASN A 11 -1.82 7.60 9.34
CA ASN A 11 -1.98 8.97 8.82
C ASN A 11 -3.25 9.22 7.99
N ASP A 12 -4.33 8.47 8.25
CA ASP A 12 -5.58 8.53 7.48
C ASP A 12 -5.41 8.32 5.96
N VAL A 13 -4.29 7.70 5.54
CA VAL A 13 -4.06 7.30 4.15
C VAL A 13 -5.16 6.32 3.73
N GLU A 14 -5.87 6.68 2.67
CA GLU A 14 -6.95 5.88 2.15
C GLU A 14 -6.40 4.73 1.31
N ILE A 15 -6.82 3.49 1.60
CA ILE A 15 -6.60 2.32 0.75
C ILE A 15 -7.52 2.43 -0.46
N ALA A 16 -6.96 2.39 -1.67
CA ALA A 16 -7.70 2.47 -2.91
C ALA A 16 -8.61 1.26 -3.12
N GLU A 17 -9.66 1.42 -3.93
CA GLU A 17 -10.55 0.31 -4.33
C GLU A 17 -9.79 -0.78 -5.10
N THR A 18 -8.80 -0.40 -5.90
CA THR A 18 -7.92 -1.34 -6.62
C THR A 18 -6.61 -1.54 -5.87
N VAL A 19 -6.33 -2.78 -5.50
CA VAL A 19 -5.11 -3.17 -4.76
C VAL A 19 -4.34 -4.26 -5.50
N LEU A 20 -3.04 -4.03 -5.73
CA LEU A 20 -2.11 -5.05 -6.21
C LEU A 20 -1.47 -5.78 -5.02
N LEU A 21 -1.44 -7.12 -5.07
CA LEU A 21 -1.03 -7.96 -3.95
C LEU A 21 0.16 -8.88 -4.31
N PRO A 22 1.39 -8.35 -4.38
CA PRO A 22 2.59 -9.20 -4.42
C PRO A 22 2.77 -9.96 -3.10
N GLY A 23 3.38 -11.15 -3.14
CA GLY A 23 3.69 -11.89 -1.91
C GLY A 23 4.74 -11.17 -1.03
N ASP A 24 5.83 -10.68 -1.64
CA ASP A 24 6.94 -10.04 -0.93
C ASP A 24 6.67 -8.55 -0.63
N PRO A 25 6.73 -8.08 0.63
CA PRO A 25 6.55 -6.67 0.96
C PRO A 25 7.62 -5.75 0.36
N LEU A 26 8.83 -6.24 0.09
CA LEU A 26 9.86 -5.46 -0.62
C LEU A 26 9.49 -5.27 -2.09
N ARG A 27 8.78 -6.23 -2.69
CA ARG A 27 8.19 -6.07 -4.03
C ARG A 27 7.06 -5.05 -4.01
N ALA A 28 6.24 -5.00 -2.97
CA ALA A 28 5.23 -3.95 -2.82
C ALA A 28 5.88 -2.55 -2.77
N LYS A 29 6.96 -2.41 -1.99
CA LYS A 29 7.75 -1.16 -1.94
C LYS A 29 8.35 -0.81 -3.30
N PHE A 30 8.99 -1.77 -3.97
CA PHE A 30 9.56 -1.55 -5.30
C PHE A 30 8.52 -1.06 -6.31
N ILE A 31 7.32 -1.68 -6.33
CA ILE A 31 6.25 -1.27 -7.24
C ILE A 31 5.79 0.15 -6.91
N ALA A 32 5.59 0.46 -5.62
CA ALA A 32 5.17 1.78 -5.19
C ALA A 32 6.18 2.86 -5.61
N ASP A 33 7.47 2.68 -5.28
CA ASP A 33 8.53 3.65 -5.61
C ASP A 33 8.74 3.84 -7.13
N THR A 34 8.48 2.80 -7.92
CA THR A 34 8.83 2.79 -9.37
C THR A 34 7.67 3.27 -10.25
N TYR A 35 6.43 2.98 -9.89
CA TYR A 35 5.28 3.15 -10.78
C TYR A 35 4.19 4.09 -10.26
N LEU A 36 4.20 4.43 -8.97
CA LEU A 36 3.17 5.30 -8.41
C LEU A 36 3.72 6.70 -8.13
N ASP A 37 2.89 7.70 -8.38
CA ASP A 37 3.09 9.08 -7.95
C ASP A 37 2.40 9.31 -6.58
N ASP A 38 2.81 10.35 -5.84
CA ASP A 38 2.23 10.76 -4.56
C ASP A 38 2.07 9.59 -3.55
N VAL A 39 3.14 8.80 -3.41
CA VAL A 39 3.13 7.57 -2.62
C VAL A 39 3.14 7.84 -1.12
N GLU A 40 2.15 7.28 -0.43
CA GLU A 40 2.06 7.27 1.03
C GLU A 40 1.96 5.83 1.55
N GLN A 41 2.77 5.52 2.56
CA GLN A 41 2.74 4.21 3.22
C GLN A 41 1.64 4.18 4.27
N PHE A 42 0.69 3.24 4.14
CA PHE A 42 -0.39 3.07 5.10
C PHE A 42 -0.17 1.91 6.06
N ASN A 43 0.65 0.89 5.74
CA ASN A 43 0.85 -0.26 6.66
C ASN A 43 2.32 -0.67 6.80
N THR A 44 2.68 -1.06 8.02
CA THR A 44 3.97 -1.70 8.37
C THR A 44 3.81 -2.90 9.29
N VAL A 45 2.58 -3.22 9.73
CA VAL A 45 2.31 -4.29 10.69
C VAL A 45 2.83 -5.62 10.14
N ARG A 46 3.61 -6.36 10.94
CA ARG A 46 4.28 -7.62 10.55
C ARG A 46 5.25 -7.51 9.35
N ASN A 47 5.78 -6.31 9.10
CA ASN A 47 6.53 -5.97 7.88
C ASN A 47 5.70 -6.13 6.59
N MET A 48 4.36 -6.17 6.69
CA MET A 48 3.49 -6.23 5.53
C MET A 48 3.25 -4.84 4.97
N PHE A 49 4.21 -4.37 4.18
CA PHE A 49 4.19 -3.00 3.65
C PHE A 49 3.01 -2.79 2.71
N GLY A 50 2.25 -1.73 2.95
CA GLY A 50 1.13 -1.29 2.14
C GLY A 50 1.27 0.19 1.81
N PHE A 51 1.07 0.54 0.55
CA PHE A 51 1.21 1.88 0.00
C PHE A 51 -0.01 2.26 -0.84
N THR A 52 -0.38 3.53 -0.84
CA THR A 52 -1.31 4.12 -1.79
C THR A 52 -0.63 5.25 -2.53
N GLY A 53 -0.87 5.35 -3.83
CA GLY A 53 -0.47 6.49 -4.65
C GLY A 53 -1.39 6.61 -5.86
N THR A 54 -0.91 7.25 -6.91
CA THR A 54 -1.63 7.35 -8.19
C THR A 54 -0.83 6.75 -9.33
N TYR A 55 -1.52 6.11 -10.27
CA TYR A 55 -0.96 5.65 -11.54
C TYR A 55 -1.82 6.20 -12.67
N LYS A 56 -1.24 7.06 -13.51
CA LYS A 56 -1.95 7.74 -14.62
C LYS A 56 -3.24 8.44 -14.15
N GLY A 57 -3.15 9.14 -13.02
CA GLY A 57 -4.27 9.86 -12.40
C GLY A 57 -5.32 8.98 -11.71
N LYS A 58 -5.11 7.67 -11.62
CA LYS A 58 -6.00 6.75 -10.89
C LYS A 58 -5.38 6.33 -9.58
N LYS A 59 -6.16 6.37 -8.50
CA LYS A 59 -5.71 5.92 -7.17
C LYS A 59 -5.56 4.40 -7.16
N VAL A 60 -4.39 3.91 -6.73
CA VAL A 60 -4.06 2.48 -6.67
C VAL A 60 -3.27 2.23 -5.40
N SER A 61 -3.55 1.10 -4.75
CA SER A 61 -2.76 0.62 -3.62
C SER A 61 -1.95 -0.60 -4.00
N VAL A 62 -0.83 -0.81 -3.32
CA VAL A 62 0.00 -2.01 -3.45
C VAL A 62 0.39 -2.46 -2.06
N MET A 63 0.19 -3.74 -1.75
CA MET A 63 0.47 -4.28 -0.43
C MET A 63 0.99 -5.71 -0.50
N GLY A 64 1.97 -6.06 0.33
CA GLY A 64 2.41 -7.45 0.48
C GLY A 64 1.26 -8.36 0.93
N SER A 65 1.30 -9.65 0.55
CA SER A 65 0.29 -10.63 0.97
C SER A 65 0.84 -11.92 1.62
N GLY A 66 2.16 -12.09 1.69
CA GLY A 66 2.84 -13.27 2.24
C GLY A 66 3.50 -13.01 3.59
#